data_AF-A0A355FQB0-F1
#
_entry.id   AF-A0A355FQB0-F1
#
_cell.length_a   1.000
_cell.length_b   1.000
_cell.length_c   1.000
_cell.angle_alpha   90.00
_cell.angle_beta   90.00
_cell.angle_gamma   90.00
#
_symmetry.space_group_name_H-M   'P 1'
#
loop_
_entity.id
_entity.type
_entity.pdbx_description
1 polymer ?
#
loop_
_entity_poly.entity_id
_entity_poly.type
_entity_poly.pdbx_seq_one_letter_code
_entity_poly.pdbx_strand_id
1 'polypeptide(L)'
;RRGIDERGFVYILADLDRYRKEEFPSTDPAEIEELISRFNLSYNSVLNLYKNHQRPQISVILNQNFATYQARKDKIQLESRLSTVRLESGQLRGKICPDWGTLACPEARALAKKRCRKQERRLRFIKGRAGKAAAIRDIEEIKTALAGAEVRDCLREEQDRCVKRIAFYESIYNEQLGLEERVSSLKVAGRFEEDLAAKAAILAEMDYLEDGALLPRGEFAAQVYAQELLLTEMYFAGLFHEWDEDQINAVMVAVDYEPRKNEHLPRPGLLPFEQKPIKKIIRELIYRYGVDERETRFFPSLSPLAYRWSQGCDFLELLDYTELQEGDIVSAFRRAIDLLRQIRAACLEEDPMLASKLKNCMNKMDRDLVEI
;
A
#
# COMPACT_ATOMS: atom_id res chain seq x y z
N ARG A 1 -4.45 34.65 18.70
CA ARG A 1 -4.72 35.44 17.46
C ARG A 1 -3.56 36.39 17.23
N ARG A 2 -3.02 36.47 16.01
CA ARG A 2 -1.84 37.31 15.70
C ARG A 2 -2.12 38.77 16.08
N GLY A 3 -1.32 39.34 16.98
CA GLY A 3 -1.43 40.74 17.41
C GLY A 3 -2.58 41.07 18.37
N ILE A 4 -3.40 40.09 18.78
CA ILE A 4 -4.50 40.30 19.75
C ILE A 4 -4.23 39.50 21.03
N ASP A 5 -3.84 38.23 20.91
CA ASP A 5 -3.56 37.40 22.07
C ASP A 5 -2.06 37.17 22.22
N GLU A 6 -1.56 37.25 23.45
CA GLU A 6 -0.17 36.91 23.77
C GLU A 6 0.08 35.40 23.79
N ARG A 7 -0.97 34.60 24.02
CA ARG A 7 -0.89 33.14 24.15
C ARG A 7 -2.04 32.47 23.38
N GLY A 8 -1.75 31.34 22.77
CA GLY A 8 -2.75 30.42 22.26
C GLY A 8 -2.98 29.31 23.28
N PHE A 9 -4.24 29.08 23.67
CA PHE A 9 -4.61 27.96 24.52
C PHE A 9 -5.11 26.80 23.65
N VAL A 10 -4.57 25.61 23.89
CA VAL A 10 -5.00 24.36 23.25
C VAL A 10 -5.53 23.44 24.34
N TYR A 11 -6.76 22.94 24.17
CA TYR A 11 -7.40 22.02 25.10
C TYR A 11 -7.68 20.71 24.37
N ILE A 12 -7.29 19.59 24.99
CA ILE A 12 -7.54 18.25 24.46
C ILE A 12 -8.56 17.59 25.39
N LEU A 13 -9.68 17.14 24.82
CA LEU A 13 -10.61 16.28 25.53
C LEU A 13 -10.06 14.85 25.47
N ALA A 14 -9.47 14.39 26.57
CA ALA A 14 -8.85 13.07 26.66
C ALA A 14 -9.84 12.06 27.24
N ASP A 15 -10.19 11.04 26.45
CA ASP A 15 -10.90 9.85 26.91
C ASP A 15 -9.88 8.74 27.23
N LEU A 16 -9.51 8.66 28.51
CA LEU A 16 -8.48 7.72 29.00
C LEU A 16 -8.98 6.28 29.13
N ASP A 17 -10.29 6.04 28.98
CA ASP A 17 -10.84 4.68 28.94
C ASP A 17 -10.63 4.06 27.56
N ARG A 18 -10.53 4.89 26.52
CA ARG A 18 -10.36 4.47 25.12
C ARG A 18 -8.91 4.58 24.61
N TYR A 19 -8.16 5.57 25.08
CA TYR A 19 -6.81 5.87 24.57
C TYR A 19 -5.76 5.84 25.66
N ARG A 20 -4.57 5.33 25.32
CA ARG A 20 -3.40 5.39 26.22
C ARG A 20 -2.74 6.76 26.14
N LYS A 21 -1.99 7.13 27.19
CA LYS A 21 -1.30 8.44 27.25
C LYS A 21 -0.33 8.63 26.07
N GLU A 22 0.30 7.55 25.62
CA GLU A 22 1.29 7.54 24.53
C GLU A 22 0.64 7.68 23.14
N GLU A 23 -0.69 7.55 23.04
CA GLU A 23 -1.43 7.70 21.77
C GLU A 23 -1.86 9.15 21.52
N PHE A 24 -1.71 10.04 22.52
CA PHE A 24 -1.97 11.45 22.34
C PHE A 24 -0.83 12.13 21.58
N PRO A 25 -1.12 13.16 20.75
CA PRO A 25 -0.10 13.87 19.99
C PRO A 25 0.98 14.43 20.92
N SER A 26 2.23 14.25 20.51
CA SER A 26 3.34 14.91 21.19
C SER A 26 3.30 16.41 20.98
N THR A 27 3.63 17.15 22.04
CA THR A 27 3.84 18.59 21.97
C THR A 27 5.31 18.95 21.78
N ASP A 28 6.21 17.95 21.74
CA ASP A 28 7.63 18.18 21.53
C ASP A 28 7.91 18.50 20.05
N PRO A 29 8.45 19.69 19.72
CA PRO A 29 8.85 20.01 18.36
C PRO A 29 9.91 19.07 17.78
N ALA A 30 10.62 18.30 18.61
CA ALA A 30 11.58 17.29 18.16
C ALA A 30 10.90 16.02 17.61
N GLU A 31 9.61 15.80 17.90
CA GLU A 31 8.86 14.61 17.49
C GLU A 31 7.92 14.88 16.30
N ILE A 32 8.20 15.94 15.53
CA ILE A 32 7.46 16.22 14.29
C ILE A 32 7.63 15.07 13.30
N GLU A 33 6.51 14.57 12.78
CA GLU A 33 6.49 13.49 11.79
C GLU A 33 7.30 13.87 10.54
N GLU A 34 8.11 12.92 10.05
CA GLU A 34 8.88 13.13 8.83
C GLU A 34 7.96 13.18 7.59
N LEU A 35 8.32 14.01 6.62
CA LEU A 35 7.64 14.04 5.32
C LEU A 35 7.97 12.77 4.54
N ILE A 36 6.99 11.89 4.34
CA ILE A 36 7.16 10.63 3.59
C ILE A 36 6.67 10.79 2.16
N SER A 37 7.46 10.35 1.18
CA SER A 37 7.06 10.36 -0.23
C SER A 37 5.83 9.47 -0.49
N ARG A 38 4.85 10.01 -1.22
CA ARG A 38 3.67 9.30 -1.72
C ARG A 38 3.73 9.01 -3.22
N PHE A 39 4.94 9.05 -3.80
CA PHE A 39 5.13 8.81 -5.23
C PHE A 39 4.66 7.39 -5.61
N ASN A 40 3.78 7.32 -6.60
CA ASN A 40 3.29 6.11 -7.24
C ASN A 40 3.22 6.33 -8.75
N LEU A 41 3.18 5.26 -9.54
CA LEU A 41 2.95 5.36 -10.98
C LEU A 41 1.48 5.08 -11.26
N SER A 42 0.75 6.04 -11.81
CA SER A 42 -0.55 5.79 -12.46
C SER A 42 -0.36 5.32 -13.91
N TYR A 43 -1.40 4.81 -14.57
CA TYR A 43 -1.28 4.45 -16.00
C TYR A 43 -1.06 5.71 -16.85
N ASN A 44 -1.73 6.81 -16.50
CA ASN A 44 -1.48 8.13 -17.10
C ASN A 44 0.00 8.55 -16.95
N SER A 45 0.60 8.33 -15.78
CA SER A 45 2.03 8.64 -15.54
C SER A 45 2.93 7.82 -16.47
N VAL A 46 2.64 6.53 -16.62
CA VAL A 46 3.38 5.64 -17.54
C VAL A 46 3.25 6.12 -18.99
N LEU A 47 2.04 6.39 -19.46
CA LEU A 47 1.81 6.90 -20.80
C LEU A 47 2.55 8.22 -21.05
N ASN A 48 2.49 9.17 -20.11
CA ASN A 48 3.20 10.44 -20.24
C ASN A 48 4.73 10.30 -20.18
N LEU A 49 5.25 9.30 -19.46
CA LEU A 49 6.68 8.98 -19.48
C LEU A 49 7.10 8.48 -20.87
N TYR A 50 6.35 7.53 -21.45
CA TYR A 50 6.64 7.00 -22.79
C TYR A 50 6.44 8.03 -23.90
N LYS A 51 5.43 8.91 -23.77
CA LYS A 51 5.16 9.99 -24.73
C LYS A 51 6.31 10.99 -24.84
N ASN A 52 6.91 11.36 -23.70
CA ASN A 52 7.84 12.48 -23.63
C ASN A 52 9.31 12.07 -23.51
N HIS A 53 9.61 10.81 -23.19
CA HIS A 53 10.95 10.37 -22.84
C HIS A 53 11.31 9.01 -23.42
N GLN A 54 12.60 8.85 -23.75
CA GLN A 54 13.14 7.54 -24.12
C GLN A 54 13.41 6.69 -22.87
N ARG A 55 13.47 5.37 -23.04
CA ARG A 55 13.62 4.42 -21.93
C ARG A 55 14.76 4.74 -20.94
N PRO A 56 15.98 5.15 -21.37
CA PRO A 56 17.04 5.52 -20.42
C PRO A 56 16.69 6.75 -19.56
N GLN A 57 16.00 7.74 -20.15
CA GLN A 57 15.57 8.95 -19.45
C GLN A 57 14.48 8.65 -18.41
N ILE A 58 13.53 7.76 -18.76
CA ILE A 58 12.49 7.30 -17.83
C ILE A 58 13.14 6.69 -16.57
N SER A 59 14.15 5.84 -16.75
CA SER A 59 14.85 5.23 -15.61
C SER A 59 15.55 6.28 -14.73
N VAL A 60 16.13 7.32 -15.32
CA VAL A 60 16.72 8.43 -14.56
C VAL A 60 15.66 9.16 -13.72
N ILE A 61 14.50 9.49 -14.32
CA ILE A 61 13.39 10.16 -13.63
C ILE A 61 12.92 9.34 -12.42
N LEU A 62 12.69 8.03 -12.60
CA LEU A 62 12.25 7.15 -11.52
C LEU A 62 13.32 6.97 -10.42
N ASN A 63 14.60 7.07 -10.77
CA ASN A 63 15.70 6.98 -9.81
C ASN A 63 16.04 8.33 -9.14
N GLN A 64 15.43 9.43 -9.54
CA GLN A 64 15.65 10.77 -8.98
C GLN A 64 14.45 11.33 -8.21
N ASN A 65 13.40 10.54 -8.00
CA ASN A 65 12.25 10.95 -7.18
C ASN A 65 12.56 10.93 -5.67
N PHE A 66 11.70 11.61 -4.90
CA PHE A 66 11.86 11.75 -3.46
C PHE A 66 11.79 10.41 -2.71
N ALA A 67 10.98 9.46 -3.17
CA ALA A 67 10.90 8.11 -2.58
C ALA A 67 12.23 7.34 -2.70
N THR A 68 12.91 7.45 -3.85
CA THR A 68 14.22 6.86 -4.08
C THR A 68 15.30 7.59 -3.27
N TYR A 69 15.20 8.90 -3.12
CA TYR A 69 16.09 9.68 -2.24
C TYR A 69 15.98 9.23 -0.77
N GLN A 70 14.76 9.10 -0.24
CA GLN A 70 14.54 8.63 1.12
C GLN A 70 15.06 7.20 1.30
N ALA A 71 14.76 6.29 0.36
CA ALA A 71 15.29 4.93 0.41
C ALA A 71 16.83 4.87 0.39
N ARG A 72 17.51 5.76 -0.35
CA ARG A 72 18.99 5.90 -0.29
C ARG A 72 19.46 6.30 1.10
N LYS A 73 18.82 7.31 1.69
CA LYS A 73 19.15 7.80 3.03
C LYS A 73 18.95 6.71 4.07
N ASP A 74 17.81 6.01 4.04
CA ASP A 74 17.49 4.91 4.95
C ASP A 74 18.49 3.76 4.80
N LYS A 75 18.89 3.43 3.57
CA LYS A 75 19.91 2.40 3.33
C LYS A 75 21.23 2.74 4.01
N ILE A 76 21.70 3.97 3.84
CA ILE A 76 22.96 4.44 4.45
C ILE A 76 22.88 4.37 5.98
N GLN A 77 21.74 4.78 6.57
CA GLN A 77 21.53 4.70 8.02
C GLN A 77 21.52 3.25 8.50
N LEU A 78 20.83 2.35 7.80
CA LEU A 78 20.78 0.93 8.13
C LEU A 78 22.16 0.27 7.99
N GLU A 79 22.93 0.59 6.95
CA GLU A 79 24.30 0.08 6.75
C GLU A 79 25.25 0.57 7.84
N SER A 80 25.13 1.83 8.27
CA SER A 80 25.90 2.39 9.39
C SER A 80 25.54 1.74 10.73
N ARG A 81 24.25 1.49 10.99
CA ARG A 81 23.81 0.75 12.18
C ARG A 81 24.31 -0.69 12.13
N LEU A 82 24.20 -1.34 10.98
CA LEU A 82 24.65 -2.71 10.76
C LEU A 82 26.16 -2.86 10.98
N SER A 83 26.97 -1.92 10.50
CA SER A 83 28.42 -1.96 10.73
C SER A 83 28.78 -1.82 12.21
N THR A 84 28.07 -0.97 12.94
CA THR A 84 28.21 -0.80 14.40
C THR A 84 27.85 -2.09 15.14
N VAL A 85 26.67 -2.64 14.87
CA VAL A 85 26.17 -3.87 15.50
C VAL A 85 27.06 -5.08 15.16
N ARG A 86 27.57 -5.16 13.92
CA ARG A 86 28.55 -6.19 13.52
C ARG A 86 29.84 -6.11 14.34
N LEU A 87 30.35 -4.91 14.57
CA LEU A 87 31.55 -4.71 15.40
C LEU A 87 31.29 -5.14 16.85
N GLU A 88 30.18 -4.71 17.44
CA GLU A 88 29.76 -5.09 18.80
C GLU A 88 29.58 -6.61 18.94
N SER A 89 28.86 -7.22 18.01
CA SER A 89 28.66 -8.67 17.90
C SER A 89 30.00 -9.42 17.82
N GLY A 90 30.94 -8.95 16.98
CA GLY A 90 32.27 -9.54 16.85
C GLY A 90 33.10 -9.45 18.13
N GLN A 91 33.12 -8.29 18.80
CA GLN A 91 33.82 -8.09 20.07
C GLN A 91 33.24 -8.97 21.18
N LEU A 92 31.92 -9.10 21.25
CA LEU A 92 31.24 -9.96 22.21
C LEU A 92 31.54 -11.43 21.93
N ARG A 93 31.52 -11.84 20.66
CA ARG A 93 31.84 -13.22 20.24
C ARG A 93 33.23 -13.63 20.71
N GLY A 94 34.22 -12.76 20.60
CA GLY A 94 35.58 -13.01 21.09
C GLY A 94 35.68 -13.19 22.62
N LYS A 95 34.70 -12.69 23.37
CA LYS A 95 34.62 -12.87 24.83
C LYS A 95 33.84 -14.13 25.22
N ILE A 96 33.09 -14.77 24.32
CA ILE A 96 32.31 -15.97 24.63
C ILE A 96 33.25 -17.13 24.95
N CYS A 97 32.88 -17.94 25.95
CA CYS A 97 33.65 -19.12 26.33
C CYS A 97 33.66 -20.13 25.15
N PRO A 98 34.81 -20.67 24.75
CA PRO A 98 34.89 -21.65 23.66
C PRO A 98 34.12 -22.94 23.96
N ASP A 99 33.98 -23.29 25.25
CA ASP A 99 33.22 -24.46 25.69
C ASP A 99 31.72 -24.18 25.84
N TRP A 100 31.26 -22.96 25.58
CA TRP A 100 29.84 -22.65 25.67
C TRP A 100 29.02 -23.53 24.71
N GLY A 101 27.91 -24.09 25.22
CA GLY A 101 27.06 -24.99 24.46
C GLY A 101 27.60 -26.43 24.32
N THR A 102 28.88 -26.67 24.64
CA THR A 102 29.44 -28.02 24.69
C THR A 102 29.13 -28.69 26.04
N LEU A 103 29.24 -30.02 26.10
CA LEU A 103 29.02 -30.75 27.36
C LEU A 103 30.10 -30.52 28.43
N ALA A 104 31.17 -29.79 28.08
CA ALA A 104 32.16 -29.29 29.02
C ALA A 104 31.68 -28.06 29.80
N CYS A 105 30.76 -27.26 29.25
CA CYS A 105 30.14 -26.14 29.97
C CYS A 105 29.13 -26.65 31.01
N PRO A 106 29.22 -26.19 32.29
CA PRO A 106 28.29 -26.61 33.35
C PRO A 106 26.81 -26.37 33.02
N GLU A 107 26.48 -25.23 32.39
CA GLU A 107 25.09 -24.88 32.03
C GLU A 107 24.54 -25.76 30.90
N ALA A 108 25.33 -25.95 29.82
CA ALA A 108 24.94 -26.85 28.72
C ALA A 108 24.82 -28.31 29.19
N ARG A 109 25.71 -28.75 30.10
CA ARG A 109 25.62 -30.06 30.75
C ARG A 109 24.38 -30.19 31.62
N ALA A 110 24.00 -29.15 32.37
CA ALA A 110 22.78 -29.13 33.17
C ALA A 110 21.52 -29.21 32.29
N LEU A 111 21.49 -28.48 31.17
CA LEU A 111 20.43 -28.55 30.16
C LEU A 111 20.33 -29.95 29.52
N ALA A 112 21.46 -30.56 29.15
CA ALA A 112 21.51 -31.91 28.60
C ALA A 112 21.00 -32.97 29.60
N LYS A 113 21.39 -32.87 30.88
CA LYS A 113 20.85 -33.73 31.96
C LYS A 113 19.34 -33.56 32.11
N LYS A 114 18.82 -32.32 32.05
CA LYS A 114 17.38 -32.03 32.12
C LYS A 114 16.62 -32.62 30.92
N ARG A 115 17.20 -32.52 29.70
CA ARG A 115 16.66 -33.14 28.48
C ARG A 115 16.60 -34.67 28.58
N CYS A 116 17.69 -35.30 29.03
CA CYS A 116 17.76 -36.74 29.26
C CYS A 116 16.65 -37.21 30.23
N ARG A 117 16.53 -36.57 31.40
CA ARG A 117 15.45 -36.85 32.38
C ARG A 117 14.05 -36.68 31.79
N LYS A 118 13.84 -35.68 30.93
CA LYS A 118 12.54 -35.45 30.26
C LYS A 118 12.22 -36.57 29.27
N GLN A 119 13.21 -37.04 28.51
CA GLN A 119 13.04 -38.18 27.59
C GLN A 119 12.80 -39.50 28.34
N GLU A 120 13.50 -39.76 29.45
CA GLU A 120 13.25 -40.93 30.31
C GLU A 120 11.83 -40.96 30.87
N ARG A 121 11.28 -39.79 31.26
CA ARG A 121 9.87 -39.68 31.69
C ARG A 121 8.91 -39.95 30.54
N ARG A 122 9.19 -39.42 29.34
CA ARG A 122 8.36 -39.61 28.13
C ARG A 122 8.36 -41.05 27.64
N LEU A 123 9.46 -41.79 27.84
CA LEU A 123 9.60 -43.20 27.45
C LEU A 123 8.47 -44.10 27.98
N ARG A 124 7.92 -43.77 29.16
CA ARG A 124 6.81 -44.50 29.79
C ARG A 124 5.49 -44.41 29.01
N PHE A 125 5.35 -43.40 28.15
CA PHE A 125 4.10 -43.08 27.44
C PHE A 125 4.17 -43.36 25.93
N ILE A 126 5.33 -43.77 25.39
CA ILE A 126 5.51 -44.08 23.96
C ILE A 126 4.92 -45.47 23.66
N LYS A 127 3.99 -45.54 22.70
CA LYS A 127 3.41 -46.79 22.19
C LYS A 127 4.15 -47.22 20.92
N GLY A 128 4.44 -48.53 20.80
CA GLY A 128 5.12 -49.12 19.63
C GLY A 128 6.61 -49.40 19.85
N ARG A 129 7.07 -50.55 19.34
CA ARG A 129 8.43 -51.08 19.57
C ARG A 129 9.53 -50.21 18.93
N ALA A 130 9.27 -49.70 17.72
CA ALA A 130 10.22 -48.88 16.97
C ALA A 130 10.47 -47.51 17.63
N GLY A 131 9.40 -46.79 18.02
CA GLY A 131 9.52 -45.49 18.69
C GLY A 131 10.15 -45.59 20.08
N LYS A 132 9.87 -46.67 20.82
CA LYS A 132 10.50 -46.96 22.11
C LYS A 132 11.99 -47.26 21.96
N ALA A 133 12.37 -48.06 20.97
CA ALA A 133 13.78 -48.35 20.67
C ALA A 133 14.55 -47.09 20.24
N ALA A 134 13.95 -46.22 19.42
CA ALA A 134 14.55 -44.93 19.04
C ALA A 134 14.80 -44.03 20.27
N ALA A 135 13.81 -43.86 21.14
CA ALA A 135 13.95 -43.03 22.33
C ALA A 135 15.00 -43.59 23.33
N ILE A 136 15.17 -44.91 23.43
CA ILE A 136 16.22 -45.53 24.25
C ILE A 136 17.59 -45.21 23.69
N ARG A 137 17.79 -45.34 22.37
CA ARG A 137 19.06 -45.00 21.69
C ARG A 137 19.43 -43.54 21.92
N ASP A 138 18.50 -42.61 21.75
CA ASP A 138 18.74 -41.18 22.00
C ASP A 138 19.18 -40.91 23.45
N ILE A 139 18.56 -41.60 24.42
CA ILE A 139 18.90 -41.46 25.85
C ILE A 139 20.31 -42.00 26.11
N GLU A 140 20.64 -43.17 25.56
CA GLU A 140 21.97 -43.79 25.68
C GLU A 140 23.05 -42.92 25.03
N GLU A 141 22.77 -42.32 23.88
CA GLU A 141 23.66 -41.40 23.19
C GLU A 141 23.96 -40.16 24.05
N ILE A 142 22.92 -39.53 24.63
CA ILE A 142 23.10 -38.38 25.53
C ILE A 142 23.89 -38.78 26.79
N LYS A 143 23.61 -39.95 27.37
CA LYS A 143 24.33 -40.45 28.56
C LYS A 143 25.80 -40.71 28.26
N THR A 144 26.09 -41.31 27.10
CA THR A 144 27.45 -41.60 26.65
C THR A 144 28.21 -40.31 26.41
N ALA A 145 27.59 -39.34 25.73
CA ALA A 145 28.18 -38.02 25.52
C ALA A 145 28.43 -37.26 26.84
N LEU A 146 27.54 -37.38 27.83
CA LEU A 146 27.72 -36.80 29.17
C LEU A 146 28.84 -37.48 29.96
N ALA A 147 29.05 -38.79 29.78
CA ALA A 147 30.10 -39.53 30.46
C ALA A 147 31.49 -39.24 29.88
N GLY A 148 31.58 -39.05 28.56
CA GLY A 148 32.85 -38.80 27.86
C GLY A 148 33.36 -37.35 27.90
N ALA A 149 32.53 -36.39 28.35
CA ALA A 149 32.92 -34.98 28.40
C ALA A 149 33.46 -34.57 29.79
N GLU A 150 34.69 -34.07 29.83
CA GLU A 150 35.27 -33.42 31.00
C GLU A 150 34.60 -32.06 31.27
N VAL A 151 34.27 -31.79 32.53
CA VAL A 151 33.55 -30.57 32.92
C VAL A 151 34.56 -29.51 33.28
N ARG A 152 34.42 -28.33 32.68
CA ARG A 152 35.20 -27.16 33.09
C ARG A 152 34.77 -26.72 34.49
N ASP A 153 35.75 -26.50 35.36
CA ASP A 153 35.51 -25.96 36.69
C ASP A 153 35.22 -24.46 36.58
N CYS A 154 33.96 -24.07 36.76
CA CYS A 154 33.52 -22.67 36.69
C CYS A 154 32.71 -22.32 37.93
N LEU A 155 33.04 -21.20 38.56
CA LEU A 155 32.29 -20.69 39.71
C LEU A 155 30.85 -20.33 39.32
N ARG A 156 29.91 -20.43 40.26
CA ARG A 156 28.49 -20.16 39.98
C ARG A 156 28.26 -18.74 39.46
N GLU A 157 28.95 -17.75 40.03
CA GLU A 157 28.89 -16.36 39.57
C GLU A 157 29.40 -16.19 38.13
N GLU A 158 30.41 -16.94 37.72
CA GLU A 158 30.90 -16.94 36.34
C GLU A 158 29.92 -17.61 35.37
N GLN A 159 29.24 -18.67 35.80
CA GLN A 159 28.17 -19.29 35.02
C GLN A 159 27.05 -18.27 34.75
N ASP A 160 26.58 -17.56 35.79
CA ASP A 160 25.54 -16.54 35.66
C ASP A 160 25.99 -15.37 34.75
N ARG A 161 27.25 -14.92 34.88
CA ARG A 161 27.83 -13.91 33.97
C ARG A 161 27.88 -14.40 32.52
N CYS A 162 28.23 -15.67 32.29
CA CYS A 162 28.25 -16.26 30.96
C CYS A 162 26.84 -16.31 30.35
N VAL A 163 25.83 -16.75 31.11
CA VAL A 163 24.43 -16.78 30.64
C VAL A 163 23.97 -15.38 30.24
N LYS A 164 24.18 -14.36 31.09
CA LYS A 164 23.81 -12.97 30.77
C LYS A 164 24.52 -12.43 29.54
N ARG A 165 25.82 -12.68 29.42
CA ARG A 165 26.62 -12.26 28.27
C ARG A 165 26.11 -12.87 26.96
N ILE A 166 25.65 -14.11 27.02
CA ILE A 166 25.21 -14.85 25.84
C ILE A 166 23.80 -14.45 25.45
N ALA A 167 22.90 -14.26 26.41
CA ALA A 167 21.61 -13.66 26.13
C ALA A 167 21.76 -12.27 25.48
N PHE A 168 22.71 -11.46 25.97
CA PHE A 168 23.03 -10.17 25.36
C PHE A 168 23.59 -10.33 23.93
N TYR A 169 24.54 -11.24 23.72
CA TYR A 169 25.07 -11.55 22.39
C TYR A 169 23.98 -12.03 21.42
N GLU A 170 23.11 -12.93 21.84
CA GLU A 170 21.99 -13.43 21.03
C GLU A 170 21.05 -12.29 20.63
N SER A 171 20.76 -11.36 21.54
CA SER A 171 19.97 -10.16 21.23
C SER A 171 20.62 -9.32 20.13
N ILE A 172 21.90 -9.01 20.26
CA ILE A 172 22.66 -8.21 19.28
C ILE A 172 22.81 -8.97 17.95
N TYR A 173 23.01 -10.28 18.00
CA TYR A 173 23.11 -11.13 16.80
C TYR A 173 21.78 -11.22 16.05
N ASN A 174 20.66 -11.32 16.76
CA ASN A 174 19.33 -11.27 16.14
C ASN A 174 19.04 -9.89 15.53
N GLU A 175 19.42 -8.80 16.20
CA GLU A 175 19.36 -7.45 15.62
C GLU A 175 20.20 -7.36 14.33
N GLN A 176 21.43 -7.90 14.37
CA GLN A 176 22.30 -7.96 13.20
C GLN A 176 21.62 -8.68 12.03
N LEU A 177 21.08 -9.88 12.25
CA LEU A 177 20.40 -10.65 11.21
C LEU A 177 19.20 -9.89 10.63
N GLY A 178 18.40 -9.26 11.49
CA GLY A 178 17.26 -8.44 11.04
C GLY A 178 17.69 -7.22 10.23
N LEU A 179 18.80 -6.56 10.61
CA LEU A 179 19.35 -5.45 9.84
C LEU A 179 19.93 -5.91 8.50
N GLU A 180 20.60 -7.06 8.45
CA GLU A 180 21.12 -7.67 7.22
C GLU A 180 19.99 -7.97 6.23
N GLU A 181 18.92 -8.59 6.71
CA GLU A 181 17.73 -8.86 5.91
C GLU A 181 17.12 -7.56 5.37
N ARG A 182 16.89 -6.56 6.24
CA ARG A 182 16.33 -5.26 5.83
C ARG A 182 17.18 -4.57 4.77
N VAL A 183 18.49 -4.46 4.96
CA VAL A 183 19.41 -3.84 3.99
C VAL A 183 19.39 -4.59 2.66
N SER A 184 19.36 -5.93 2.70
CA SER A 184 19.34 -6.75 1.49
C SER A 184 18.02 -6.63 0.71
N SER A 185 16.89 -6.54 1.41
CA SER A 185 15.56 -6.41 0.81
C SER A 185 15.27 -5.00 0.26
N LEU A 186 15.98 -3.98 0.75
CA LEU A 186 15.71 -2.60 0.40
C LEU A 186 16.17 -2.29 -1.02
N LYS A 187 15.22 -2.36 -1.96
CA LYS A 187 15.41 -1.92 -3.34
C LYS A 187 15.42 -0.40 -3.40
N VAL A 188 16.58 0.15 -3.76
CA VAL A 188 16.78 1.60 -3.90
C VAL A 188 16.77 1.98 -5.38
N ALA A 189 17.75 1.51 -6.14
CA ALA A 189 17.76 1.69 -7.58
C ALA A 189 16.75 0.75 -8.24
N GLY A 190 16.04 1.26 -9.23
CA GLY A 190 15.06 0.48 -9.98
C GLY A 190 13.81 0.10 -9.20
N ARG A 191 13.54 0.75 -8.05
CA ARG A 191 12.38 0.48 -7.18
C ARG A 191 11.04 0.50 -7.93
N PHE A 192 10.93 1.37 -8.93
CA PHE A 192 9.72 1.56 -9.73
C PHE A 192 9.79 0.90 -11.11
N GLU A 193 10.88 0.18 -11.42
CA GLU A 193 11.05 -0.43 -12.75
C GLU A 193 10.14 -1.64 -12.93
N GLU A 194 9.92 -2.42 -11.87
CA GLU A 194 8.99 -3.56 -11.88
C GLU A 194 7.54 -3.07 -12.08
N ASP A 195 7.15 -2.00 -11.38
CA ASP A 195 5.82 -1.38 -11.51
C ASP A 195 5.61 -0.73 -12.88
N LEU A 196 6.61 0.02 -13.38
CA LEU A 196 6.61 0.56 -14.74
C LEU A 196 6.45 -0.54 -15.78
N ALA A 197 7.22 -1.63 -15.67
CA ALA A 197 7.18 -2.73 -16.61
C ALA A 197 5.82 -3.47 -16.57
N ALA A 198 5.27 -3.71 -15.37
CA ALA A 198 3.97 -4.33 -15.21
C ALA A 198 2.85 -3.48 -15.84
N LYS A 199 2.81 -2.18 -15.54
CA LYS A 199 1.81 -1.27 -16.13
C LYS A 199 1.99 -1.10 -17.64
N ALA A 200 3.23 -1.00 -18.13
CA ALA A 200 3.50 -0.92 -19.56
C ALA A 200 3.08 -2.20 -20.31
N ALA A 201 3.25 -3.38 -19.69
CA ALA A 201 2.79 -4.64 -20.27
C ALA A 201 1.26 -4.70 -20.41
N ILE A 202 0.53 -4.24 -19.39
CA ILE A 202 -0.94 -4.12 -19.45
C ILE A 202 -1.35 -3.15 -20.56
N LEU A 203 -0.72 -1.97 -20.63
CA LEU A 203 -0.99 -0.98 -21.67
C LEU A 203 -0.70 -1.52 -23.08
N ALA A 204 0.35 -2.33 -23.23
CA ALA A 204 0.65 -2.98 -24.50
C ALA A 204 -0.38 -4.06 -24.87
N GLU A 205 -0.81 -4.89 -23.91
CA GLU A 205 -1.84 -5.91 -24.13
C GLU A 205 -3.21 -5.31 -24.51
N MET A 206 -3.47 -4.07 -24.08
CA MET A 206 -4.70 -3.34 -24.36
C MET A 206 -4.62 -2.42 -25.60
N ASP A 207 -3.52 -2.47 -26.36
CA ASP A 207 -3.27 -1.59 -27.52
C ASP A 207 -3.26 -0.08 -27.20
N TYR A 208 -2.70 0.29 -26.04
CA TYR A 208 -2.43 1.69 -25.67
C TYR A 208 -0.99 2.10 -26.02
N LEU A 209 -0.08 1.13 -26.04
CA LEU A 209 1.35 1.33 -26.26
C LEU A 209 1.91 0.21 -27.15
N GLU A 210 2.64 0.55 -28.21
CA GLU A 210 3.34 -0.40 -29.05
C GLU A 210 4.77 0.08 -29.29
N ASP A 211 5.77 -0.76 -29.02
CA ASP A 211 7.20 -0.44 -29.17
C ASP A 211 7.64 0.90 -28.52
N GLY A 212 6.97 1.30 -27.45
CA GLY A 212 7.24 2.55 -26.72
C GLY A 212 6.59 3.80 -27.32
N ALA A 213 5.80 3.67 -28.38
CA ALA A 213 4.96 4.72 -28.94
C ALA A 213 3.50 4.55 -28.50
N LEU A 214 2.82 5.67 -28.23
CA LEU A 214 1.41 5.66 -27.87
C LEU A 214 0.56 5.38 -29.11
N LEU A 215 -0.43 4.51 -28.93
CA LEU A 215 -1.51 4.29 -29.88
C LEU A 215 -2.68 5.25 -29.58
N PRO A 216 -3.73 5.36 -30.43
CA PRO A 216 -4.83 6.30 -30.20
C PRO A 216 -5.47 6.20 -28.80
N ARG A 217 -5.60 4.99 -28.25
CA ARG A 217 -6.06 4.76 -26.87
C ARG A 217 -5.10 5.37 -25.84
N GLY A 218 -3.80 5.19 -26.04
CA GLY A 218 -2.75 5.77 -25.21
C GLY A 218 -2.72 7.29 -25.26
N GLU A 219 -2.86 7.89 -26.44
CA GLU A 219 -2.89 9.35 -26.62
C GLU A 219 -4.09 10.00 -25.93
N PHE A 220 -5.25 9.34 -26.00
CA PHE A 220 -6.44 9.75 -25.27
C PHE A 220 -6.24 9.62 -23.75
N ALA A 221 -5.80 8.45 -23.27
CA ALA A 221 -5.63 8.18 -21.84
C ALA A 221 -4.53 9.02 -21.18
N ALA A 222 -3.51 9.45 -21.93
CA ALA A 222 -2.46 10.36 -21.46
C ALA A 222 -3.00 11.74 -21.05
N GLN A 223 -4.22 12.10 -21.46
CA GLN A 223 -4.89 13.37 -21.14
C GLN A 223 -5.95 13.23 -20.02
N VAL A 224 -6.18 12.02 -19.53
CA VAL A 224 -7.15 11.73 -18.45
C VAL A 224 -6.40 11.44 -17.16
N TYR A 225 -6.69 12.18 -16.10
CA TYR A 225 -5.92 12.17 -14.85
C TYR A 225 -6.55 11.37 -13.71
N ALA A 226 -7.75 10.82 -13.92
CA ALA A 226 -8.40 9.92 -12.97
C ALA A 226 -9.22 8.85 -13.71
N GLN A 227 -9.14 7.60 -13.26
CA GLN A 227 -9.86 6.46 -13.85
C GLN A 227 -9.60 6.35 -15.37
N GLU A 228 -8.35 6.61 -15.79
CA GLU A 228 -7.98 6.82 -17.18
C GLU A 228 -8.31 5.64 -18.09
N LEU A 229 -8.09 4.41 -17.64
CA LEU A 229 -8.42 3.21 -18.40
C LEU A 229 -9.93 3.04 -18.54
N LEU A 230 -10.68 3.20 -17.44
CA LEU A 230 -12.13 3.06 -17.45
C LEU A 230 -12.79 4.06 -18.42
N LEU A 231 -12.41 5.34 -18.34
CA LEU A 231 -12.96 6.39 -19.19
C LEU A 231 -12.56 6.21 -20.67
N THR A 232 -11.32 5.79 -20.92
CA THR A 232 -10.85 5.50 -22.28
C THR A 232 -11.61 4.32 -22.88
N GLU A 233 -11.77 3.21 -22.15
CA GLU A 233 -12.55 2.07 -22.63
C GLU A 233 -14.02 2.43 -22.86
N MET A 234 -14.64 3.26 -22.01
CA MET A 234 -16.01 3.73 -22.23
C MET A 234 -16.14 4.58 -23.51
N TYR A 235 -15.14 5.42 -23.79
CA TYR A 235 -15.06 6.21 -25.02
C TYR A 235 -14.91 5.32 -26.26
N PHE A 236 -13.91 4.43 -26.29
CA PHE A 236 -13.66 3.56 -27.44
C PHE A 236 -14.72 2.46 -27.63
N ALA A 237 -15.50 2.14 -26.60
CA ALA A 237 -16.69 1.29 -26.71
C ALA A 237 -17.91 2.03 -27.29
N GLY A 238 -17.83 3.34 -27.53
CA GLY A 238 -18.89 4.16 -28.11
C GLY A 238 -20.02 4.53 -27.14
N LEU A 239 -19.84 4.32 -25.84
CA LEU A 239 -20.93 4.50 -24.86
C LEU A 239 -21.37 5.96 -24.74
N PHE A 240 -20.42 6.91 -24.82
CA PHE A 240 -20.73 8.34 -24.81
C PHE A 240 -21.57 8.80 -26.01
N HIS A 241 -21.53 8.05 -27.13
CA HIS A 241 -22.33 8.34 -28.31
C HIS A 241 -23.78 7.89 -28.11
N GLU A 242 -23.99 6.78 -27.41
CA GLU A 242 -25.31 6.20 -27.12
C GLU A 242 -26.11 6.98 -26.07
N TRP A 243 -25.43 7.52 -25.04
CA TRP A 243 -26.09 8.25 -23.95
C TRP A 243 -26.48 9.67 -24.34
N ASP A 244 -27.62 10.17 -23.86
CA ASP A 244 -27.90 11.62 -23.93
C ASP A 244 -27.01 12.42 -22.97
N GLU A 245 -27.07 13.74 -23.05
CA GLU A 245 -26.23 14.64 -22.23
C GLU A 245 -26.49 14.48 -20.72
N ASP A 246 -27.74 14.21 -20.32
CA ASP A 246 -28.13 14.08 -18.92
C ASP A 246 -27.70 12.71 -18.36
N GLN A 247 -27.77 11.66 -19.19
CA GLN A 247 -27.23 10.34 -18.90
C GLN A 247 -25.70 10.37 -18.77
N ILE A 248 -24.99 11.11 -19.63
CA ILE A 248 -23.54 11.30 -19.50
C ILE A 248 -23.22 11.93 -18.14
N ASN A 249 -23.90 13.01 -17.77
CA ASN A 249 -23.71 13.64 -16.45
C ASN A 249 -23.97 12.68 -15.29
N ALA A 250 -25.04 11.88 -15.37
CA ALA A 250 -25.37 10.86 -14.40
C ALA A 250 -24.30 9.77 -14.27
N VAL A 251 -23.68 9.34 -15.38
CA VAL A 251 -22.60 8.36 -15.38
C VAL A 251 -21.32 8.96 -14.80
N MET A 252 -20.97 10.19 -15.19
CA MET A 252 -19.69 10.79 -14.83
C MET A 252 -19.55 11.08 -13.33
N VAL A 253 -20.64 11.40 -12.61
CA VAL A 253 -20.59 11.56 -11.15
C VAL A 253 -20.32 10.26 -10.40
N ALA A 254 -20.55 9.11 -11.03
CA ALA A 254 -20.28 7.81 -10.45
C ALA A 254 -18.81 7.41 -10.60
N VAL A 255 -18.08 7.99 -11.57
CA VAL A 255 -16.67 7.71 -11.82
C VAL A 255 -15.83 8.31 -10.69
N ASP A 256 -14.88 7.52 -10.18
CA ASP A 256 -13.99 7.90 -9.07
C ASP A 256 -14.71 8.17 -7.73
N TYR A 257 -16.03 7.97 -7.63
CA TYR A 257 -16.77 8.25 -6.41
C TYR A 257 -16.47 7.24 -5.30
N GLU A 258 -16.04 7.76 -4.13
CA GLU A 258 -15.85 6.97 -2.92
C GLU A 258 -17.08 7.12 -2.02
N PRO A 259 -17.93 6.09 -1.90
CA PRO A 259 -19.15 6.17 -1.10
C PRO A 259 -18.86 6.22 0.40
N ARG A 260 -19.77 6.86 1.15
CA ARG A 260 -19.74 6.83 2.62
C ARG A 260 -20.03 5.42 3.13
N LYS A 261 -19.59 5.14 4.36
CA LYS A 261 -19.94 3.89 5.04
C LYS A 261 -21.47 3.78 5.16
N ASN A 262 -22.03 2.70 4.64
CA ASN A 262 -23.48 2.41 4.54
C ASN A 262 -24.24 3.15 3.44
N GLU A 263 -23.56 3.81 2.50
CA GLU A 263 -24.23 4.33 1.31
C GLU A 263 -24.63 3.18 0.38
N HIS A 264 -25.87 3.22 -0.11
CA HIS A 264 -26.46 2.14 -0.90
C HIS A 264 -26.60 2.51 -2.37
N LEU A 265 -26.48 1.49 -3.23
CA LEU A 265 -26.77 1.64 -4.65
C LEU A 265 -28.27 1.93 -4.86
N PRO A 266 -28.62 2.82 -5.80
CA PRO A 266 -30.00 3.02 -6.19
C PRO A 266 -30.58 1.73 -6.77
N ARG A 267 -31.90 1.56 -6.64
CA ARG A 267 -32.59 0.45 -7.32
C ARG A 267 -32.33 0.56 -8.83
N PRO A 268 -32.14 -0.56 -9.57
CA PRO A 268 -31.79 -0.50 -10.99
C PRO A 268 -32.71 0.37 -11.85
N GLY A 269 -34.02 0.38 -11.59
CA GLY A 269 -34.99 1.23 -12.32
C GLY A 269 -34.95 2.73 -12.00
N LEU A 270 -34.13 3.15 -11.03
CA LEU A 270 -33.90 4.57 -10.71
C LEU A 270 -32.66 5.14 -11.40
N LEU A 271 -31.83 4.28 -12.01
CA LEU A 271 -30.68 4.76 -12.77
C LEU A 271 -31.12 5.14 -14.17
N PRO A 272 -30.68 6.30 -14.68
CA PRO A 272 -31.07 6.78 -15.99
C PRO A 272 -30.31 6.07 -17.12
N PHE A 273 -29.47 5.07 -16.84
CA PHE A 273 -28.63 4.36 -17.80
C PHE A 273 -28.47 2.87 -17.47
N GLU A 274 -28.11 2.09 -18.49
CA GLU A 274 -27.79 0.67 -18.36
C GLU A 274 -26.38 0.47 -17.78
N GLN A 275 -26.28 -0.21 -16.64
CA GLN A 275 -24.98 -0.47 -15.99
C GLN A 275 -24.18 -1.61 -16.64
N LYS A 276 -24.84 -2.48 -17.41
CA LYS A 276 -24.24 -3.74 -17.89
C LYS A 276 -22.99 -3.51 -18.75
N PRO A 277 -22.94 -2.55 -19.69
CA PRO A 277 -21.73 -2.27 -20.48
C PRO A 277 -20.56 -1.79 -19.62
N ILE A 278 -20.82 -0.86 -18.68
CA ILE A 278 -19.80 -0.31 -17.77
C ILE A 278 -19.23 -1.41 -16.87
N LYS A 279 -20.10 -2.24 -16.27
CA LYS A 279 -19.67 -3.37 -15.44
C LYS A 279 -18.89 -4.42 -16.23
N LYS A 280 -19.17 -4.58 -17.53
CA LYS A 280 -18.39 -5.47 -18.40
C LYS A 280 -16.97 -4.94 -18.57
N ILE A 281 -16.82 -3.65 -18.88
CA ILE A 281 -15.51 -2.99 -18.99
C ILE A 281 -14.71 -3.13 -17.68
N ILE A 282 -15.32 -2.78 -16.54
CA ILE A 282 -14.66 -2.88 -15.23
C ILE A 282 -14.20 -4.32 -14.95
N ARG A 283 -15.05 -5.33 -15.25
CA ARG A 283 -14.68 -6.74 -15.07
C ARG A 283 -13.55 -7.17 -16.00
N GLU A 284 -13.52 -6.69 -17.24
CA GLU A 284 -12.43 -6.98 -18.17
C GLU A 284 -11.12 -6.36 -17.67
N LEU A 285 -11.13 -5.08 -17.26
CA LEU A 285 -9.96 -4.41 -16.68
C LEU A 285 -9.41 -5.17 -15.46
N ILE A 286 -10.27 -5.55 -14.51
CA ILE A 286 -9.82 -6.23 -13.29
C ILE A 286 -9.40 -7.67 -13.55
N TYR A 287 -10.28 -8.50 -14.14
CA TYR A 287 -10.09 -9.94 -14.15
C TYR A 287 -9.30 -10.45 -15.36
N ARG A 288 -9.32 -9.73 -16.49
CA ARG A 288 -8.54 -10.11 -17.67
C ARG A 288 -7.15 -9.50 -17.63
N TYR A 289 -7.07 -8.20 -17.35
CA TYR A 289 -5.82 -7.44 -17.42
C TYR A 289 -5.12 -7.23 -16.07
N GLY A 290 -5.79 -7.55 -14.95
CA GLY A 290 -5.18 -7.42 -13.62
C GLY A 290 -5.07 -5.99 -13.10
N VAL A 291 -5.90 -5.08 -13.59
CA VAL A 291 -5.97 -3.69 -13.11
C VAL A 291 -6.52 -3.65 -11.67
N ASP A 292 -5.86 -2.92 -10.76
CA ASP A 292 -6.34 -2.75 -9.37
C ASP A 292 -7.73 -2.10 -9.33
N GLU A 293 -8.60 -2.58 -8.44
CA GLU A 293 -9.97 -2.07 -8.29
C GLU A 293 -10.03 -0.56 -8.00
N ARG A 294 -8.98 0.02 -7.40
CA ARG A 294 -8.86 1.46 -7.15
C ARG A 294 -8.73 2.29 -8.42
N GLU A 295 -8.21 1.69 -9.50
CA GLU A 295 -8.03 2.30 -10.83
C GLU A 295 -9.29 2.12 -11.71
N THR A 296 -10.36 1.51 -11.19
CA THR A 296 -11.63 1.25 -11.90
C THR A 296 -12.87 1.56 -11.05
N ARG A 297 -12.77 2.59 -10.20
CA ARG A 297 -13.83 3.01 -9.27
C ARG A 297 -15.04 3.57 -10.01
N PHE A 298 -16.18 2.96 -9.72
CA PHE A 298 -17.47 3.38 -10.24
C PHE A 298 -18.57 3.07 -9.21
N PHE A 299 -19.25 4.10 -8.71
CA PHE A 299 -20.34 3.94 -7.75
C PHE A 299 -21.49 4.92 -8.02
N PRO A 300 -22.62 4.45 -8.59
CA PRO A 300 -23.66 5.32 -9.14
C PRO A 300 -24.76 5.74 -8.15
N SER A 301 -24.44 6.01 -6.89
CA SER A 301 -25.43 6.51 -5.91
C SER A 301 -25.91 7.92 -6.22
N LEU A 302 -25.01 8.79 -6.65
CA LEU A 302 -25.32 10.18 -7.01
C LEU A 302 -25.92 10.34 -8.42
N SER A 303 -25.90 9.29 -9.24
CA SER A 303 -26.34 9.35 -10.63
C SER A 303 -27.77 9.89 -10.82
N PRO A 304 -28.78 9.49 -10.02
CA PRO A 304 -30.13 10.04 -10.16
C PRO A 304 -30.22 11.53 -9.82
N LEU A 305 -29.40 12.02 -8.88
CA LEU A 305 -29.35 13.44 -8.52
C LEU A 305 -28.71 14.26 -9.64
N ALA A 306 -27.59 13.79 -10.19
CA ALA A 306 -26.91 14.46 -11.30
C ALA A 306 -27.79 14.54 -12.55
N TYR A 307 -28.57 13.49 -12.84
CA TYR A 307 -29.54 13.50 -13.94
C TYR A 307 -30.61 14.59 -13.77
N ARG A 308 -31.19 14.71 -12.57
CA ARG A 308 -32.17 15.76 -12.26
C ARG A 308 -31.54 17.15 -12.30
N TRP A 309 -30.33 17.27 -11.77
CA TRP A 309 -29.57 18.52 -11.79
C TRP A 309 -29.33 19.02 -13.21
N SER A 310 -28.87 18.14 -14.11
CA SER A 310 -28.59 18.52 -15.49
C SER A 310 -29.86 18.85 -16.30
N GLN A 311 -31.02 18.40 -15.84
CA GLN A 311 -32.34 18.76 -16.37
C GLN A 311 -32.89 20.09 -15.82
N GLY A 312 -32.18 20.77 -14.92
CA GLY A 312 -32.57 22.07 -14.38
C GLY A 312 -33.31 22.03 -13.04
N CYS A 313 -33.30 20.91 -12.31
CA CYS A 313 -33.87 20.82 -10.96
C CYS A 313 -33.23 21.82 -9.99
N ASP A 314 -34.00 22.42 -9.08
CA ASP A 314 -33.45 23.27 -8.02
C ASP A 314 -32.58 22.44 -7.05
N PHE A 315 -31.55 23.07 -6.48
CA PHE A 315 -30.62 22.34 -5.61
C PHE A 315 -31.28 21.93 -4.29
N LEU A 316 -32.15 22.77 -3.72
CA LEU A 316 -32.86 22.42 -2.48
C LEU A 316 -33.81 21.25 -2.71
N GLU A 317 -34.45 21.19 -3.89
CA GLU A 317 -35.29 20.05 -4.27
C GLU A 317 -34.47 18.75 -4.41
N LEU A 318 -33.20 18.81 -4.84
CA LEU A 318 -32.35 17.61 -4.88
C LEU A 318 -32.09 17.00 -3.51
N LEU A 319 -32.02 17.82 -2.46
CA LEU A 319 -31.74 17.38 -1.09
C LEU A 319 -32.88 16.51 -0.53
N ASP A 320 -34.11 16.67 -1.04
CA ASP A 320 -35.24 15.84 -0.63
C ASP A 320 -35.11 14.37 -1.07
N TYR A 321 -34.19 14.07 -1.99
CA TYR A 321 -33.98 12.72 -2.54
C TYR A 321 -32.75 12.00 -1.95
N THR A 322 -32.04 12.60 -0.99
CA THR A 322 -30.79 12.05 -0.47
C THR A 322 -30.52 12.43 0.99
N GLU A 323 -29.77 11.60 1.70
CA GLU A 323 -29.24 11.89 3.04
C GLU A 323 -27.79 12.38 2.99
N LEU A 324 -27.23 12.56 1.78
CA LEU A 324 -25.87 13.05 1.59
C LEU A 324 -25.77 14.54 1.91
N GLN A 325 -24.60 14.96 2.39
CA GLN A 325 -24.35 16.36 2.68
C GLN A 325 -24.18 17.15 1.38
N GLU A 326 -24.64 18.40 1.38
CA GLU A 326 -24.63 19.29 0.23
C GLU A 326 -23.21 19.43 -0.36
N GLY A 327 -22.21 19.52 0.53
CA GLY A 327 -20.81 19.61 0.14
C GLY A 327 -20.31 18.41 -0.66
N ASP A 328 -20.75 17.18 -0.32
CA ASP A 328 -20.33 15.98 -1.05
C ASP A 328 -20.93 15.97 -2.46
N ILE A 329 -22.20 16.41 -2.59
CA ILE A 329 -22.91 16.48 -3.87
C ILE A 329 -22.19 17.49 -4.77
N VAL A 330 -21.93 18.70 -4.27
CA VAL A 330 -21.24 19.76 -5.02
C VAL A 330 -19.83 19.31 -5.41
N SER A 331 -19.05 18.72 -4.49
CA SER A 331 -17.71 18.21 -4.80
C SER A 331 -17.73 17.10 -5.86
N ALA A 332 -18.68 16.18 -5.79
CA ALA A 332 -18.82 15.13 -6.79
C ALA A 332 -19.21 15.67 -8.17
N PHE A 333 -20.11 16.65 -8.23
CA PHE A 333 -20.55 17.28 -9.48
C PHE A 333 -19.40 18.06 -10.13
N ARG A 334 -18.64 18.84 -9.35
CA ARG A 334 -17.46 19.56 -9.85
C ARG A 334 -16.40 18.63 -10.41
N ARG A 335 -16.11 17.52 -9.70
CA ARG A 335 -15.20 16.50 -10.22
C ARG A 335 -15.71 15.87 -11.52
N ALA A 336 -17.01 15.61 -11.65
CA ALA A 336 -17.57 15.12 -12.91
C ALA A 336 -17.39 16.12 -14.06
N ILE A 337 -17.57 17.42 -13.80
CA ILE A 337 -17.27 18.50 -14.76
C ILE A 337 -15.78 18.47 -15.16
N ASP A 338 -14.88 18.31 -14.18
CA ASP A 338 -13.44 18.21 -14.45
C ASP A 338 -13.08 17.01 -15.33
N LEU A 339 -13.67 15.84 -15.06
CA LEU A 339 -13.49 14.63 -15.88
C LEU A 339 -14.04 14.83 -17.30
N LEU A 340 -15.24 15.42 -17.44
CA LEU A 340 -15.81 15.77 -18.74
C LEU A 340 -14.92 16.72 -19.53
N ARG A 341 -14.29 17.69 -18.85
CA ARG A 341 -13.34 18.63 -19.46
C ARG A 341 -12.12 17.91 -20.02
N GLN A 342 -11.58 16.93 -19.29
CA GLN A 342 -10.44 16.12 -19.71
C GLN A 342 -10.79 15.25 -20.93
N ILE A 343 -11.92 14.53 -20.88
CA ILE A 343 -12.39 13.70 -22.01
C ILE A 343 -12.63 14.56 -23.24
N ARG A 344 -13.26 15.73 -23.08
CA ARG A 344 -13.51 16.67 -24.17
C ARG A 344 -12.20 17.14 -24.81
N ALA A 345 -11.18 17.43 -24.01
CA ALA A 345 -9.87 17.82 -24.53
C ALA A 345 -9.22 16.66 -25.30
N ALA A 346 -9.32 15.44 -24.76
CA ALA A 346 -8.73 14.25 -25.32
C ALA A 346 -9.33 13.79 -26.67
N CYS A 347 -10.58 14.16 -26.98
CA CYS A 347 -11.24 13.83 -28.24
C CYS A 347 -11.52 15.04 -29.15
N LEU A 348 -10.99 16.23 -28.84
CA LEU A 348 -11.41 17.47 -29.50
C LEU A 348 -11.13 17.48 -31.00
N GLU A 349 -10.00 16.90 -31.42
CA GLU A 349 -9.57 16.89 -32.81
C GLU A 349 -10.20 15.72 -33.60
N GLU A 350 -10.27 14.55 -32.98
CA GLU A 350 -10.72 13.30 -33.60
C GLU A 350 -12.25 13.16 -33.60
N ASP A 351 -12.93 13.66 -32.58
CA ASP A 351 -14.40 13.65 -32.46
C ASP A 351 -14.97 15.01 -31.98
N PRO A 352 -15.01 16.02 -32.87
CA PRO A 352 -15.53 17.35 -32.54
C PRO A 352 -17.03 17.35 -32.16
N MET A 353 -17.80 16.38 -32.67
CA MET A 353 -19.23 16.26 -32.38
C MET A 353 -19.44 15.83 -30.93
N LEU A 354 -18.74 14.78 -30.48
CA LEU A 354 -18.76 14.38 -29.09
C LEU A 354 -18.16 15.46 -28.18
N ALA A 355 -17.07 16.11 -28.59
CA ALA A 355 -16.50 17.23 -27.82
C ALA A 355 -17.49 18.39 -27.60
N SER A 356 -18.36 18.66 -28.58
CA SER A 356 -19.46 19.63 -28.45
C SER A 356 -20.54 19.14 -27.47
N LYS A 357 -20.94 17.87 -27.59
CA LYS A 357 -21.90 17.23 -26.67
C LYS A 357 -21.41 17.26 -25.22
N LEU A 358 -20.13 16.96 -24.98
CA LEU A 358 -19.52 17.04 -23.65
C LEU A 358 -19.45 18.48 -23.12
N LYS A 359 -19.29 19.47 -24.00
CA LYS A 359 -19.40 20.89 -23.63
C LYS A 359 -20.80 21.22 -23.11
N ASN A 360 -21.85 20.74 -23.76
CA ASN A 360 -23.22 20.93 -23.29
C ASN A 360 -23.47 20.22 -21.96
N CYS A 361 -22.93 19.01 -21.78
CA CYS A 361 -22.98 18.28 -20.50
C CYS A 361 -22.42 19.13 -19.36
N MET A 362 -21.23 19.72 -19.56
CA MET A 362 -20.62 20.63 -18.58
C MET A 362 -21.49 21.85 -18.31
N ASN A 363 -21.98 22.55 -19.34
CA ASN A 363 -22.83 23.74 -19.17
C ASN A 363 -24.12 23.46 -18.40
N LYS A 364 -24.69 22.26 -18.51
CA LYS A 364 -25.88 21.84 -17.74
C LYS A 364 -25.58 21.62 -16.26
N MET A 365 -24.38 21.16 -15.94
CA MET A 365 -23.95 20.89 -14.56
C MET A 365 -23.40 22.14 -13.86
N ASP A 366 -22.71 23.00 -14.60
CA ASP A 366 -21.98 24.18 -14.14
C ASP A 366 -22.91 25.38 -13.97
N ARG A 367 -23.70 25.39 -12.88
CA ARG A 367 -24.63 26.47 -12.55
C ARG A 367 -24.84 26.62 -11.04
N ASP A 368 -25.35 27.77 -10.62
CA ASP A 368 -25.75 28.08 -9.24
C ASP A 368 -24.68 27.69 -8.20
N LEU A 369 -25.01 26.80 -7.24
CA LEU A 369 -24.10 26.36 -6.18
C LEU A 369 -22.93 25.49 -6.67
N VAL A 370 -23.00 25.00 -7.90
CA VAL A 370 -21.99 24.11 -8.50
C VAL A 370 -21.01 24.89 -9.38
N GLU A 371 -21.34 26.13 -9.75
CA GLU A 371 -20.55 27.00 -10.64
C GLU A 371 -19.09 27.10 -10.19
N ILE A 372 -18.14 26.96 -11.14
CA ILE A 372 -16.68 26.96 -10.89
C ILE A 372 -15.99 28.20 -11.47
#